data_AF-A0AAD9QT07-F1
#
_entry.id   AF-A0AAD9QT07-F1
#
_cell.length_a   1.000
_cell.length_b   1.000
_cell.length_c   1.000
_cell.angle_alpha   90.00
_cell.angle_beta   90.00
_cell.angle_gamma   90.00
#
_symmetry.space_group_name_H-M   'P 1'
#
loop_
_entity.id
_entity.type
_entity.pdbx_description
1 polymer ?
#
loop_
_entity_poly.entity_id
_entity_poly.type
_entity_poly.pdbx_seq_one_letter_code
_entity_poly.pdbx_strand_id
1 'polypeptide(L)'
;MNCYKNATDVEMNQLVLLTHTNEREKNCLSCGQLLKWMDTVSCLSAEKHAGSSCVTACMDELYFETEIFVGQVVNLTARVNRAFNTSMEVGVSVHVEDLRSGDRKNVCQAFFTFVALDENNHKQQLTPVVPFTVEEKTQYVLAMERRRMRMQYSFNLKELSLKHDSEIERDLFNKGETDVNTDTALESVELVLPPHANHHQTAFGGQVMAWIATACTITAARFCRSTPLLRAVDEMRFRGPIKVGDRVVIKTMVNNTFEQHMEVGCRVEAYAIGGELRHVNSAFLIFIAPDENGVPKTLAPLGANTEDGKRRAVEAMARERLRFEREQIRKSVGPVIAIPWSPRISHLLNYNNIETLVKLYELTKWEEVLSSSGVTVFKRDTDNYLCVKVIFHLQVPPAKAFALLKDEGRRKEWDPLPVKVEVAEVVDDDDEIVYIVLESQERNATKPDDFVLLVSRRVPCDKRDYFTIAYRSVLLTTIPPVPDYNRKEHLCSGMLISETDGDPHKATITYINQTTRELEPYVMGDLDGSTKFFAKRFKELETCILKELPK
;
A
#
# COMPACT_ATOMS: atom_id res chain seq x y z
N MET A 1 -33.82 -4.23 11.22
CA MET A 1 -32.75 -3.45 10.56
C MET A 1 -31.88 -4.44 9.81
N ASN A 2 -31.97 -4.51 8.48
CA ASN A 2 -31.03 -5.31 7.70
C ASN A 2 -29.69 -4.55 7.70
N CYS A 3 -28.73 -4.98 8.53
CA CYS A 3 -27.36 -4.51 8.41
C CYS A 3 -26.86 -4.84 7.01
N TYR A 4 -26.40 -3.82 6.28
CA TYR A 4 -25.72 -3.99 5.01
C TYR A 4 -24.55 -4.98 5.22
N LYS A 5 -24.52 -6.04 4.41
CA LYS A 5 -23.41 -7.01 4.37
C LYS A 5 -22.92 -7.09 2.94
N ASN A 6 -21.63 -6.88 2.73
CA ASN A 6 -21.06 -6.97 1.39
C ASN A 6 -21.24 -8.40 0.87
N ALA A 7 -21.73 -8.53 -0.36
CA ALA A 7 -21.98 -9.84 -0.96
C ALA A 7 -20.70 -10.69 -1.04
N THR A 8 -19.53 -10.07 -1.08
CA THR A 8 -18.22 -10.74 -1.15
C THR A 8 -17.59 -11.06 0.21
N ASP A 9 -18.19 -10.62 1.31
CA ASP A 9 -17.65 -10.88 2.65
C ASP A 9 -17.63 -12.38 2.96
N VAL A 10 -16.47 -12.85 3.40
CA VAL A 10 -16.24 -14.21 3.90
C VAL A 10 -15.49 -14.12 5.22
N GLU A 11 -15.96 -14.87 6.21
CA GLU A 11 -15.37 -14.94 7.54
C GLU A 11 -14.96 -16.39 7.81
N MET A 12 -13.79 -16.58 8.39
CA MET A 12 -13.29 -17.88 8.81
C MET A 12 -12.67 -17.76 10.20
N ASN A 13 -13.16 -18.57 11.14
CA ASN A 13 -12.64 -18.64 12.50
C ASN A 13 -11.98 -19.99 12.72
N GLN A 14 -10.76 -20.00 13.24
CA GLN A 14 -9.98 -21.23 13.47
C GLN A 14 -9.41 -21.23 14.88
N LEU A 15 -9.66 -22.31 15.62
CA LEU A 15 -8.96 -22.56 16.88
C LEU A 15 -7.53 -23.04 16.58
N VAL A 16 -6.54 -22.45 17.23
CA VAL A 16 -5.14 -22.87 17.07
C VAL A 16 -4.90 -24.13 17.89
N LEU A 17 -4.63 -25.22 17.18
CA LEU A 17 -4.32 -26.54 17.73
C LEU A 17 -2.81 -26.79 17.66
N LEU A 18 -2.32 -27.76 18.43
CA LEU A 18 -0.91 -28.19 18.40
C LEU A 18 -0.45 -28.67 17.01
N THR A 19 -1.37 -29.18 16.18
CA THR A 19 -1.08 -29.56 14.79
C THR A 19 -0.80 -28.37 13.88
N HIS A 20 -1.13 -27.15 14.31
CA HIS A 20 -0.94 -25.92 13.55
C HIS A 20 0.37 -25.19 13.90
N THR A 21 1.11 -25.65 14.92
CA THR A 21 2.32 -24.97 15.40
C THR A 21 3.60 -25.52 14.79
N ASN A 22 4.61 -24.65 14.69
CA ASN A 22 5.99 -25.10 14.50
C ASN A 22 6.61 -25.47 15.86
N GLU A 23 7.73 -26.22 15.87
CA GLU A 23 8.57 -26.67 17.00
C GLU A 23 8.02 -26.57 18.45
N ARG A 24 8.15 -27.69 19.16
CA ARG A 24 7.47 -28.07 20.42
C ARG A 24 7.54 -27.08 21.60
N GLU A 25 8.45 -26.10 21.60
CA GLU A 25 8.74 -25.29 22.79
C GLU A 25 7.91 -23.99 22.90
N LYS A 26 7.52 -23.36 21.78
CA LYS A 26 6.85 -22.04 21.81
C LYS A 26 5.33 -22.06 21.60
N ASN A 27 4.74 -23.21 21.25
CA ASN A 27 3.29 -23.35 20.95
C ASN A 27 2.76 -22.22 20.05
N CYS A 28 3.58 -21.74 19.12
CA CYS A 28 3.28 -20.60 18.26
C CYS A 28 2.79 -21.11 16.90
N LEU A 29 1.73 -20.49 16.38
CA LEU A 29 1.14 -20.82 15.10
C LEU A 29 2.19 -20.75 13.98
N SER A 30 2.23 -21.79 13.15
CA SER A 30 3.04 -21.76 11.94
C SER A 30 2.57 -20.65 11.02
N CYS A 31 3.46 -19.72 10.66
CA CYS A 31 3.11 -18.67 9.71
C CYS A 31 2.71 -19.23 8.34
N GLY A 32 3.27 -20.39 7.94
CA GLY A 32 2.84 -21.11 6.75
C GLY A 32 1.37 -21.55 6.82
N GLN A 33 0.93 -22.03 7.99
CA GLN A 33 -0.46 -22.39 8.22
C GLN A 33 -1.38 -21.16 8.17
N LEU A 34 -0.94 -20.02 8.72
CA LEU A 34 -1.69 -18.77 8.64
C LEU A 34 -1.83 -18.29 7.19
N LEU A 35 -0.75 -18.29 6.41
CA LEU A 35 -0.77 -17.95 4.97
C LEU A 35 -1.74 -18.84 4.19
N LYS A 36 -1.78 -20.14 4.50
CA LYS A 36 -2.74 -21.08 3.91
C LYS A 36 -4.18 -20.70 4.23
N TRP A 37 -4.50 -20.37 5.48
CA TRP A 37 -5.85 -19.93 5.85
C TRP A 37 -6.24 -18.61 5.20
N MET A 38 -5.31 -17.65 5.14
CA MET A 38 -5.51 -16.35 4.50
C MET A 38 -5.82 -16.49 3.00
N ASP A 39 -5.06 -17.32 2.27
CA ASP A 39 -5.34 -17.60 0.87
C ASP A 39 -6.68 -18.31 0.69
N THR A 40 -7.02 -19.27 1.56
CA THR A 40 -8.28 -20.01 1.48
C THR A 40 -9.49 -19.07 1.64
N VAL A 41 -9.50 -18.22 2.68
CA VAL A 41 -10.61 -17.28 2.91
C VAL A 41 -10.69 -16.22 1.79
N SER A 42 -9.53 -15.80 1.25
CA SER A 42 -9.48 -14.87 0.12
C SER A 42 -10.01 -15.48 -1.17
N CYS A 43 -9.61 -16.71 -1.46
CA CYS A 43 -10.04 -17.44 -2.64
C CYS A 43 -11.55 -17.63 -2.61
N LEU A 44 -12.13 -17.99 -1.45
CA LEU A 44 -13.57 -18.10 -1.29
C LEU A 44 -14.29 -16.76 -1.55
N SER A 45 -13.74 -15.64 -1.07
CA SER A 45 -14.29 -14.30 -1.36
C SER A 45 -14.22 -13.97 -2.85
N ALA A 46 -13.10 -14.32 -3.51
CA ALA A 46 -12.93 -14.14 -4.95
C ALA A 46 -13.90 -14.99 -5.78
N GLU A 47 -14.02 -16.29 -5.46
CA GLU A 47 -14.93 -17.21 -6.14
C GLU A 47 -16.40 -16.80 -5.95
N LYS A 48 -16.76 -16.28 -4.77
CA LYS A 48 -18.09 -15.74 -4.48
C LYS A 48 -18.45 -14.53 -5.36
N HIS A 49 -17.45 -13.71 -5.74
CA HIS A 49 -17.64 -12.59 -6.67
C HIS A 49 -17.62 -13.03 -8.13
N ALA A 50 -16.69 -13.91 -8.51
CA ALA A 50 -16.53 -14.38 -9.90
C ALA A 50 -17.66 -15.31 -10.36
N GLY A 51 -18.25 -16.08 -9.44
CA GLY A 51 -19.14 -17.19 -9.76
C GLY A 51 -18.42 -18.38 -10.42
N SER A 52 -17.10 -18.42 -10.36
CA SER A 52 -16.22 -19.41 -10.98
C SER A 52 -14.93 -19.58 -10.18
N SER A 53 -14.09 -20.55 -10.55
CA SER A 53 -12.88 -20.82 -9.79
C SER A 53 -11.82 -19.73 -9.98
N CYS A 54 -11.16 -19.40 -8.88
CA CYS A 54 -10.11 -18.39 -8.84
C CYS A 54 -8.78 -19.04 -8.50
N VAL A 55 -7.69 -18.52 -9.08
CA VAL A 55 -6.32 -18.92 -8.75
C VAL A 55 -5.52 -17.73 -8.24
N THR A 56 -4.66 -17.98 -7.26
CA THR A 56 -3.80 -16.96 -6.65
C THR A 56 -2.72 -16.53 -7.63
N ALA A 57 -2.70 -15.26 -8.01
CA ALA A 57 -1.70 -14.70 -8.92
C ALA A 57 -0.57 -14.02 -8.16
N CYS A 58 -0.88 -13.27 -7.11
CA CYS A 58 0.12 -12.72 -6.21
C CYS A 58 -0.41 -12.45 -4.81
N MET A 59 0.50 -12.35 -3.85
CA MET A 59 0.29 -11.81 -2.52
C MET A 59 1.22 -10.62 -2.33
N ASP A 60 0.68 -9.51 -1.83
CA ASP A 60 1.47 -8.32 -1.50
C ASP A 60 2.36 -8.57 -0.27
N GLU A 61 3.24 -7.61 0.01
CA GLU A 61 4.11 -7.63 1.18
C GLU A 61 3.30 -7.70 2.48
N LEU A 62 3.74 -8.56 3.41
CA LEU A 62 3.03 -8.88 4.64
C LEU A 62 3.97 -8.73 5.85
N TYR A 63 3.48 -8.07 6.90
CA TYR A 63 4.15 -7.97 8.19
C TYR A 63 3.29 -8.61 9.29
N PHE A 64 3.90 -9.46 10.12
CA PHE A 64 3.22 -10.07 11.26
C PHE A 64 3.43 -9.18 12.50
N GLU A 65 2.39 -8.48 12.96
CA GLU A 65 2.45 -7.54 14.08
C GLU A 65 2.45 -8.27 15.43
N THR A 66 1.65 -9.33 15.56
CA THR A 66 1.42 -10.06 16.80
C THR A 66 1.59 -11.57 16.58
N GLU A 67 2.22 -12.25 17.54
CA GLU A 67 2.31 -13.72 17.55
C GLU A 67 1.00 -14.37 18.02
N ILE A 68 0.72 -15.57 17.51
CA ILE A 68 -0.49 -16.33 17.83
C ILE A 68 -0.09 -17.65 18.50
N PHE A 69 -0.76 -18.00 19.60
CA PHE A 69 -0.46 -19.18 20.41
C PHE A 69 -1.59 -20.21 20.40
N VAL A 70 -1.26 -21.45 20.74
CA VAL A 70 -2.23 -22.56 20.91
C VAL A 70 -3.31 -22.20 21.91
N GLY A 71 -4.56 -22.53 21.57
CA GLY A 71 -5.74 -22.23 22.37
C GLY A 71 -6.39 -20.87 22.07
N GLN A 72 -5.70 -19.99 21.33
CA GLN A 72 -6.31 -18.76 20.82
C GLN A 72 -7.12 -19.03 19.56
N VAL A 73 -8.06 -18.14 19.26
CA VAL A 73 -8.89 -18.20 18.05
C VAL A 73 -8.42 -17.15 17.05
N VAL A 74 -8.13 -17.58 15.83
CA VAL A 74 -7.82 -16.69 14.71
C VAL A 74 -9.12 -16.40 13.97
N ASN A 75 -9.45 -15.12 13.83
CA ASN A 75 -10.58 -14.63 13.08
C ASN A 75 -10.07 -13.94 11.81
N LEU A 76 -10.37 -14.52 10.65
CA LEU A 76 -10.00 -13.99 9.34
C LEU A 76 -11.24 -13.44 8.64
N THR A 77 -11.16 -12.20 8.16
CA THR A 77 -12.22 -11.59 7.34
C THR A 77 -11.64 -11.20 5.99
N ALA A 78 -12.31 -11.62 4.90
CA ALA A 78 -11.89 -11.35 3.54
C ALA A 78 -12.99 -10.67 2.73
N ARG A 79 -12.59 -9.73 1.88
CA ARG A 79 -13.48 -8.96 1.00
C ARG A 79 -12.81 -8.63 -0.32
N VAL A 80 -13.55 -8.70 -1.42
CA VAL A 80 -13.07 -8.18 -2.71
C VAL A 80 -13.08 -6.65 -2.66
N ASN A 81 -11.91 -6.03 -2.66
CA ASN A 81 -11.77 -4.58 -2.67
C ASN A 81 -12.10 -4.01 -4.05
N ARG A 82 -11.64 -4.69 -5.11
CA ARG A 82 -11.84 -4.26 -6.49
C ARG A 82 -11.69 -5.40 -7.49
N ALA A 83 -12.67 -5.52 -8.39
CA ALA A 83 -12.53 -6.33 -9.59
C ALA A 83 -12.07 -5.45 -10.76
N PHE A 84 -11.11 -5.97 -11.53
CA PHE A 84 -10.60 -5.35 -12.75
C PHE A 84 -11.17 -6.09 -13.97
N ASN A 85 -10.36 -6.34 -15.01
CA ASN A 85 -10.81 -7.08 -16.18
C ASN A 85 -10.96 -8.59 -15.90
N THR A 86 -9.84 -9.29 -15.70
CA THR A 86 -9.84 -10.74 -15.41
C THR A 86 -9.27 -11.07 -14.03
N SER A 87 -8.85 -10.04 -13.30
CA SER A 87 -8.22 -10.16 -11.99
C SER A 87 -8.97 -9.31 -10.98
N MET A 88 -8.86 -9.65 -9.72
CA MET A 88 -9.42 -8.87 -8.61
C MET A 88 -8.46 -8.83 -7.44
N GLU A 89 -8.55 -7.78 -6.64
CA GLU A 89 -7.85 -7.68 -5.36
C GLU A 89 -8.80 -8.03 -4.22
N VAL A 90 -8.33 -8.89 -3.32
CA VAL A 90 -9.02 -9.30 -2.10
C VAL A 90 -8.18 -8.86 -0.90
N GLY A 91 -8.77 -8.07 0.00
CA GLY A 91 -8.17 -7.73 1.27
C GLY A 91 -8.52 -8.76 2.34
N VAL A 92 -7.56 -9.11 3.19
CA VAL A 92 -7.76 -9.96 4.37
C VAL A 92 -7.26 -9.26 5.62
N SER A 93 -8.09 -9.24 6.66
CA SER A 93 -7.70 -8.80 7.99
C SER A 93 -7.72 -9.99 8.95
N VAL A 94 -6.64 -10.15 9.72
CA VAL A 94 -6.45 -11.25 10.67
C VAL A 94 -6.39 -10.69 12.07
N HIS A 95 -7.29 -11.19 12.92
CA HIS A 95 -7.33 -10.87 14.34
C HIS A 95 -7.16 -12.15 15.15
N VAL A 96 -6.56 -12.04 16.33
CA VAL A 96 -6.48 -13.13 17.31
C VAL A 96 -7.27 -12.75 18.55
N GLU A 97 -8.01 -13.71 19.09
CA GLU A 97 -8.81 -13.59 20.29
C GLU A 97 -8.37 -14.64 21.31
N ASP A 98 -8.08 -14.20 22.54
CA ASP A 98 -7.93 -15.09 23.68
C ASP A 98 -9.29 -15.27 24.36
N LEU A 99 -9.84 -16.49 24.29
CA LEU A 99 -11.17 -16.79 24.84
C LEU A 99 -11.22 -16.70 26.38
N ARG A 100 -10.08 -16.75 27.07
CA ARG A 100 -10.02 -16.67 28.53
C ARG A 100 -10.07 -15.23 29.02
N SER A 101 -9.29 -14.34 28.41
CA SER A 101 -9.27 -12.92 28.80
C SER A 101 -10.30 -12.08 28.05
N GLY A 102 -10.77 -12.54 26.89
CA GLY A 102 -11.59 -11.76 25.96
C GLY A 102 -10.78 -10.75 25.14
N ASP A 103 -9.44 -10.75 25.27
CA ASP A 103 -8.60 -9.80 24.57
C ASP A 103 -8.54 -10.11 23.07
N ARG A 104 -8.70 -9.05 22.25
CA ARG A 104 -8.57 -9.12 20.79
C ARG A 104 -7.39 -8.27 20.33
N LYS A 105 -6.55 -8.85 19.49
CA LYS A 105 -5.36 -8.18 18.93
C LYS A 105 -5.33 -8.30 17.41
N ASN A 106 -4.88 -7.25 16.73
CA ASN A 106 -4.59 -7.31 15.30
C ASN A 106 -3.31 -8.11 15.06
N VAL A 107 -3.33 -9.00 14.07
CA VAL A 107 -2.17 -9.84 13.72
C VAL A 107 -1.51 -9.30 12.47
N CYS A 108 -2.29 -9.18 11.38
CA CYS A 108 -1.79 -8.67 10.11
C CYS A 108 -2.95 -8.34 9.17
N GLN A 109 -2.65 -7.55 8.14
CA GLN A 109 -3.52 -7.30 6.99
C GLN A 109 -2.75 -7.66 5.72
N ALA A 110 -3.40 -8.34 4.78
CA ALA A 110 -2.81 -8.75 3.52
C ALA A 110 -3.71 -8.41 2.34
N PHE A 111 -3.12 -8.31 1.16
CA PHE A 111 -3.82 -8.13 -0.10
C PHE A 111 -3.38 -9.21 -1.09
N PHE A 112 -4.35 -9.94 -1.62
CA PHE A 112 -4.15 -10.98 -2.61
C PHE A 112 -4.73 -10.55 -3.94
N THR A 113 -4.06 -10.90 -5.04
CA THR A 113 -4.63 -10.78 -6.38
C THR A 113 -5.01 -12.17 -6.88
N PHE A 114 -6.28 -12.34 -7.24
CA PHE A 114 -6.81 -13.54 -7.86
C PHE A 114 -7.12 -13.31 -9.33
N VAL A 115 -7.02 -14.37 -10.13
CA VAL A 115 -7.46 -14.41 -11.53
C VAL A 115 -8.60 -15.42 -11.63
N ALA A 116 -9.73 -14.98 -12.19
CA ALA A 116 -10.88 -15.85 -12.41
C ALA A 116 -10.70 -16.65 -13.70
N LEU A 117 -11.03 -17.94 -13.63
CA LEU A 117 -10.94 -18.89 -14.74
C LEU A 117 -12.31 -19.47 -15.04
N ASP A 118 -12.63 -19.61 -16.33
CA ASP A 118 -13.81 -20.34 -16.78
C ASP A 118 -13.60 -21.87 -16.70
N GLU A 119 -14.64 -22.63 -17.05
CA GLU A 119 -14.60 -24.11 -17.04
C GLU A 119 -13.49 -24.70 -17.94
N ASN A 120 -13.02 -23.94 -18.93
CA ASN A 120 -11.97 -24.33 -19.87
C ASN A 120 -10.58 -23.82 -19.46
N ASN A 121 -10.43 -23.24 -18.26
CA ASN A 121 -9.22 -22.56 -17.78
C ASN A 121 -8.82 -21.30 -18.58
N HIS A 122 -9.74 -20.67 -19.30
CA HIS A 122 -9.52 -19.35 -19.89
C HIS A 122 -9.86 -18.25 -18.88
N LYS A 123 -9.22 -17.08 -19.05
CA LYS A 123 -9.47 -15.93 -18.18
C LYS A 123 -10.90 -15.44 -18.36
N GLN A 124 -11.68 -15.43 -17.28
CA GLN A 124 -13.04 -14.90 -17.30
C GLN A 124 -13.02 -13.39 -17.07
N GLN A 125 -13.89 -12.67 -17.78
CA GLN A 125 -14.15 -11.26 -17.53
C GLN A 125 -15.05 -11.08 -16.30
N LEU A 126 -14.62 -10.23 -15.37
CA LEU A 126 -15.29 -9.99 -14.11
C LEU A 126 -16.22 -8.78 -14.19
N THR A 127 -17.29 -8.83 -13.41
CA THR A 127 -18.13 -7.66 -13.14
C THR A 127 -17.40 -6.74 -12.14
N PRO A 128 -17.38 -5.42 -12.36
CA PRO A 128 -16.82 -4.48 -11.38
C PRO A 128 -17.55 -4.58 -10.03
N VAL A 129 -16.78 -4.56 -8.93
CA VAL A 129 -17.33 -4.43 -7.59
C VAL A 129 -17.86 -3.01 -7.42
N VAL A 130 -19.05 -2.87 -6.85
CA VAL A 130 -19.65 -1.58 -6.54
C VAL A 130 -19.52 -1.34 -5.04
N PRO A 131 -18.64 -0.43 -4.59
CA PRO A 131 -18.49 -0.11 -3.17
C PRO A 131 -19.68 0.72 -2.67
N PHE A 132 -20.17 0.42 -1.47
CA PHE A 132 -21.29 1.12 -0.84
C PHE A 132 -20.85 1.93 0.38
N THR A 133 -20.08 1.32 1.29
CA THR A 133 -19.61 2.02 2.49
C THR A 133 -18.43 2.93 2.17
N VAL A 134 -18.17 3.87 3.07
CA VAL A 134 -17.04 4.80 2.95
C VAL A 134 -15.72 4.02 2.92
N GLU A 135 -15.56 3.04 3.81
CA GLU A 135 -14.39 2.16 3.86
C GLU A 135 -14.23 1.34 2.58
N GLU A 136 -15.33 0.86 2.00
CA GLU A 136 -15.29 0.12 0.73
C GLU A 136 -14.85 0.98 -0.44
N LYS A 137 -15.34 2.23 -0.52
CA LYS A 137 -14.93 3.18 -1.56
C LYS A 137 -13.44 3.49 -1.44
N THR A 138 -12.96 3.67 -0.22
CA THR A 138 -11.55 3.88 0.05
C THR A 138 -10.72 2.69 -0.38
N GLN A 139 -11.06 1.48 0.05
CA GLN A 139 -10.33 0.28 -0.37
C GLN A 139 -10.37 0.06 -1.89
N TYR A 140 -11.46 0.43 -2.55
CA TYR A 140 -11.59 0.36 -4.01
C TYR A 140 -10.62 1.29 -4.75
N VAL A 141 -10.45 2.53 -4.26
CA VAL A 141 -9.46 3.48 -4.79
C VAL A 141 -8.04 2.96 -4.51
N LEU A 142 -7.78 2.55 -3.27
CA LEU A 142 -6.46 2.07 -2.85
C LEU A 142 -6.01 0.81 -3.61
N ALA A 143 -6.93 -0.08 -3.96
CA ALA A 143 -6.64 -1.29 -4.73
C ALA A 143 -6.02 -0.99 -6.11
N MET A 144 -6.42 0.11 -6.75
CA MET A 144 -5.87 0.51 -8.06
C MET A 144 -4.44 1.00 -7.94
N GLU A 145 -4.16 1.79 -6.92
CA GLU A 145 -2.81 2.28 -6.68
C GLU A 145 -1.89 1.15 -6.24
N ARG A 146 -2.32 0.24 -5.34
CA ARG A 146 -1.58 -0.99 -5.02
C ARG A 146 -1.25 -1.79 -6.28
N ARG A 147 -2.21 -1.93 -7.21
CA ARG A 147 -1.96 -2.56 -8.51
C ARG A 147 -0.89 -1.81 -9.33
N ARG A 148 -0.89 -0.48 -9.36
CA ARG A 148 0.17 0.31 -10.02
C ARG A 148 1.54 0.02 -9.41
N MET A 149 1.62 -0.06 -8.08
CA MET A 149 2.87 -0.40 -7.36
C MET A 149 3.41 -1.78 -7.77
N ARG A 150 2.56 -2.81 -7.85
CA ARG A 150 2.94 -4.18 -8.27
C ARG A 150 3.54 -4.22 -9.67
N MET A 151 3.06 -3.36 -10.59
CA MET A 151 3.55 -3.35 -11.97
C MET A 151 4.95 -2.73 -12.05
N GLN A 152 5.24 -1.72 -11.23
CA GLN A 152 6.51 -1.01 -11.22
C GLN A 152 7.59 -1.69 -10.36
N TYR A 153 7.21 -2.51 -9.38
CA TYR A 153 8.15 -3.18 -8.46
C TYR A 153 9.31 -3.88 -9.18
N SER A 154 9.03 -4.60 -10.26
CA SER A 154 10.05 -5.32 -11.03
C SER A 154 11.07 -4.41 -11.73
N PHE A 155 10.67 -3.19 -12.08
CA PHE A 155 11.55 -2.19 -12.69
C PHE A 155 12.46 -1.56 -11.62
N ASN A 156 11.87 -1.13 -10.51
CA ASN A 156 12.59 -0.49 -9.40
C ASN A 156 13.66 -1.40 -8.78
N LEU A 157 13.33 -2.69 -8.61
CA LEU A 157 14.27 -3.67 -8.07
C LEU A 157 15.51 -3.83 -8.97
N LYS A 158 15.31 -3.94 -10.29
CA LYS A 158 16.42 -4.05 -11.26
C LYS A 158 17.32 -2.81 -11.23
N GLU A 159 16.73 -1.62 -11.16
CA GLU A 159 17.49 -0.37 -11.12
C GLU A 159 18.35 -0.26 -9.85
N LEU A 160 17.82 -0.67 -8.69
CA LEU A 160 18.53 -0.64 -7.42
C LEU A 160 19.68 -1.64 -7.34
N SER A 161 19.49 -2.84 -7.89
CA SER A 161 20.55 -3.86 -7.98
C SER A 161 21.73 -3.35 -8.81
N LEU A 162 21.47 -2.75 -9.98
CA LEU A 162 22.52 -2.24 -10.88
C LEU A 162 23.38 -1.12 -10.26
N LYS A 163 22.78 -0.28 -9.40
CA LYS A 163 23.51 0.80 -8.72
C LYS A 163 24.44 0.25 -7.62
N HIS A 164 23.98 -0.77 -6.91
CA HIS A 164 24.74 -1.37 -5.82
C HIS A 164 25.92 -2.23 -6.29
N ASP A 165 25.90 -2.78 -7.51
CA ASP A 165 27.08 -3.44 -8.09
C ASP A 165 28.34 -2.53 -8.04
N SER A 166 28.17 -1.20 -8.17
CA SER A 166 29.29 -0.23 -8.17
C SER A 166 29.79 0.24 -6.80
N GLU A 167 28.96 0.15 -5.75
CA GLU A 167 29.30 0.57 -4.37
C GLU A 167 29.70 -0.64 -3.50
N ILE A 168 29.08 -1.80 -3.73
CA ILE A 168 29.31 -3.04 -2.97
C ILE A 168 30.69 -3.65 -3.27
N GLU A 169 31.24 -3.48 -4.49
CA GLU A 169 32.63 -3.85 -4.77
C GLU A 169 33.64 -3.17 -3.83
N ARG A 170 33.32 -2.02 -3.21
CA ARG A 170 34.22 -1.39 -2.23
C ARG A 170 34.04 -1.90 -0.81
N ASP A 171 32.82 -2.18 -0.38
CA ASP A 171 32.54 -2.58 1.01
C ASP A 171 32.75 -4.07 1.27
N LEU A 172 32.49 -4.95 0.29
CA LEU A 172 32.81 -6.38 0.39
C LEU A 172 34.33 -6.63 0.45
N PHE A 173 35.15 -5.79 -0.19
CA PHE A 173 36.62 -5.89 -0.12
C PHE A 173 37.18 -5.45 1.25
N ASN A 174 36.42 -4.72 2.06
CA ASN A 174 36.85 -4.24 3.38
C ASN A 174 36.42 -5.13 4.55
N LYS A 175 35.37 -5.95 4.39
CA LYS A 175 35.00 -7.00 5.36
C LYS A 175 35.74 -8.28 5.00
N GLY A 176 36.88 -8.52 5.66
CA GLY A 176 37.71 -9.70 5.43
C GLY A 176 36.92 -11.03 5.48
N GLU A 177 37.46 -12.04 4.80
CA GLU A 177 36.93 -13.41 4.72
C GLU A 177 36.55 -13.95 6.11
N THR A 178 35.28 -13.89 6.47
CA THR A 178 34.79 -14.57 7.67
C THR A 178 34.43 -16.00 7.31
N ASP A 179 35.20 -16.95 7.87
CA ASP A 179 35.11 -18.41 7.71
C ASP A 179 33.87 -19.01 8.43
N VAL A 180 32.70 -18.39 8.24
CA VAL A 180 31.43 -18.80 8.85
C VAL A 180 30.68 -19.68 7.86
N ASN A 181 30.29 -20.87 8.31
CA ASN A 181 29.62 -21.91 7.52
C ASN A 181 28.61 -21.34 6.51
N THR A 182 28.97 -21.43 5.23
CA THR A 182 28.28 -20.81 4.10
C THR A 182 27.13 -21.67 3.57
N ASP A 183 27.08 -22.96 3.93
CA ASP A 183 26.07 -23.86 3.40
C ASP A 183 24.81 -23.88 4.27
N THR A 184 23.95 -22.91 4.00
CA THR A 184 22.57 -22.87 4.52
C THR A 184 21.58 -23.51 3.55
N ALA A 185 22.05 -24.03 2.40
CA ALA A 185 21.15 -24.45 1.35
C ALA A 185 20.26 -25.62 1.82
N LEU A 186 18.99 -25.55 1.45
CA LEU A 186 18.04 -26.62 1.64
C LEU A 186 17.28 -26.82 0.33
N GLU A 187 17.08 -28.08 -0.02
CA GLU A 187 16.17 -28.49 -1.08
C GLU A 187 15.11 -29.39 -0.45
N SER A 188 13.84 -29.01 -0.62
CA SER A 188 12.68 -29.84 -0.26
C SER A 188 11.90 -30.18 -1.52
N VAL A 189 11.28 -31.36 -1.54
CA VAL A 189 10.43 -31.80 -2.65
C VAL A 189 9.09 -32.25 -2.11
N GLU A 190 8.03 -31.61 -2.58
CA GLU A 190 6.64 -31.88 -2.18
C GLU A 190 5.86 -32.46 -3.36
N LEU A 191 5.11 -33.53 -3.14
CA LEU A 191 4.19 -34.07 -4.13
C LEU A 191 2.83 -33.36 -4.01
N VAL A 192 2.29 -32.87 -5.12
CA VAL A 192 0.97 -32.24 -5.13
C VAL A 192 -0.10 -33.32 -5.16
N LEU A 193 -0.84 -33.41 -4.06
CA LEU A 193 -1.92 -34.36 -3.85
C LEU A 193 -3.28 -33.68 -4.04
N PRO A 194 -4.37 -34.44 -4.23
CA PRO A 194 -5.73 -33.89 -4.34
C PRO A 194 -6.13 -32.84 -3.27
N PRO A 195 -5.84 -33.01 -1.95
CA PRO A 195 -6.18 -31.99 -0.95
C PRO A 195 -5.38 -30.68 -1.06
N HIS A 196 -4.32 -30.66 -1.88
CA HIS A 196 -3.50 -29.47 -2.10
C HIS A 196 -4.05 -28.58 -3.22
N ALA A 197 -5.08 -29.03 -3.94
CA ALA A 197 -5.58 -28.40 -5.14
C ALA A 197 -7.08 -28.15 -5.11
N ASN A 198 -7.52 -27.18 -5.91
CA ASN A 198 -8.93 -26.93 -6.16
C ASN A 198 -9.54 -28.02 -7.05
N HIS A 199 -10.86 -27.93 -7.28
CA HIS A 199 -11.61 -28.88 -8.11
C HIS A 199 -11.17 -28.93 -9.59
N HIS A 200 -10.40 -27.93 -10.05
CA HIS A 200 -9.73 -27.92 -11.37
C HIS A 200 -8.29 -28.46 -11.33
N GLN A 201 -7.94 -29.20 -10.27
CA GLN A 201 -6.64 -29.82 -10.07
C GLN A 201 -5.47 -28.82 -10.06
N THR A 202 -5.72 -27.54 -9.74
CA THR A 202 -4.67 -26.53 -9.59
C THR A 202 -4.35 -26.34 -8.11
N ALA A 203 -3.07 -26.42 -7.74
CA ALA A 203 -2.65 -26.25 -6.36
C ALA A 203 -3.06 -24.88 -5.81
N PHE A 204 -3.55 -24.84 -4.57
CA PHE A 204 -3.85 -23.58 -3.88
C PHE A 204 -2.54 -22.81 -3.63
N GLY A 205 -2.55 -21.50 -3.90
CA GLY A 205 -1.39 -20.65 -3.63
C GLY A 205 -0.98 -20.71 -2.16
N GLY A 206 -1.96 -20.75 -1.25
CA GLY A 206 -1.77 -20.88 0.19
C GLY A 206 -1.01 -22.13 0.60
N GLN A 207 -1.24 -23.25 -0.10
CA GLN A 207 -0.51 -24.49 0.18
C GLN A 207 0.96 -24.38 -0.24
N VAL A 208 1.23 -23.73 -1.37
CA VAL A 208 2.61 -23.47 -1.83
C VAL A 208 3.31 -22.51 -0.88
N MET A 209 2.64 -21.44 -0.43
CA MET A 209 3.16 -20.50 0.56
C MET A 209 3.49 -21.18 1.90
N ALA A 210 2.65 -22.13 2.33
CA ALA A 210 2.92 -22.91 3.53
C ALA A 210 4.22 -23.72 3.41
N TRP A 211 4.43 -24.41 2.28
CA TRP A 211 5.67 -25.17 2.05
C TRP A 211 6.90 -24.27 1.94
N ILE A 212 6.78 -23.11 1.28
CA ILE A 212 7.84 -22.10 1.23
C ILE A 212 8.22 -21.67 2.64
N ALA A 213 7.23 -21.30 3.46
CA ALA A 213 7.47 -20.84 4.82
C ALA A 213 8.20 -21.91 5.65
N THR A 214 7.76 -23.17 5.59
CA THR A 214 8.42 -24.28 6.29
C THR A 214 9.87 -24.48 5.84
N ALA A 215 10.14 -24.51 4.53
CA ALA A 215 11.51 -24.68 4.01
C ALA A 215 12.42 -23.50 4.40
N CYS A 216 11.91 -22.28 4.33
CA CYS A 216 12.64 -21.09 4.74
C CYS A 216 12.91 -21.05 6.25
N THR A 217 11.96 -21.48 7.09
CA THR A 217 12.15 -21.60 8.54
C THR A 217 13.28 -22.58 8.86
N ILE A 218 13.34 -23.74 8.20
CA ILE A 218 14.43 -24.72 8.39
C ILE A 218 15.78 -24.10 7.99
N THR A 219 15.81 -23.35 6.89
CA THR A 219 17.02 -22.66 6.40
C THR A 219 17.50 -21.60 7.39
N ALA A 220 16.59 -20.77 7.90
CA ALA A 220 16.90 -19.79 8.94
C ALA A 220 17.40 -20.46 10.22
N ALA A 221 16.75 -21.55 10.66
CA ALA A 221 17.14 -22.30 11.86
C ALA A 221 18.54 -22.92 11.73
N ARG A 222 18.90 -23.45 10.55
CA ARG A 222 20.26 -23.94 10.26
C ARG A 222 21.31 -22.84 10.43
N PHE A 223 20.98 -21.61 10.04
CA PHE A 223 21.88 -20.47 10.14
C PHE A 223 22.02 -19.97 11.58
N CYS A 224 20.92 -19.63 12.26
CA CYS A 224 20.99 -19.05 13.61
C CYS A 224 21.20 -20.08 14.73
N ARG A 225 21.04 -21.38 14.45
CA ARG A 225 21.10 -22.48 15.41
C ARG A 225 20.17 -22.26 16.62
N SER A 226 19.01 -21.68 16.34
CA SER A 226 17.93 -21.39 17.30
C SER A 226 16.59 -21.40 16.56
N THR A 227 15.48 -21.19 17.26
CA THR A 227 14.14 -21.10 16.64
C THR A 227 13.89 -19.70 16.07
N PRO A 228 13.94 -19.51 14.74
CA PRO A 228 13.71 -18.21 14.12
C PRO A 228 12.22 -17.87 14.08
N LEU A 229 11.90 -16.59 14.11
CA LEU A 229 10.54 -16.08 13.95
C LEU A 229 10.42 -15.38 12.58
N LEU A 230 9.40 -15.74 11.81
CA LEU A 230 9.08 -15.03 10.56
C LEU A 230 8.42 -13.69 10.89
N ARG A 231 9.04 -12.59 10.48
CA ARG A 231 8.57 -11.22 10.75
C ARG A 231 7.84 -10.61 9.56
N ALA A 232 8.34 -10.87 8.35
CA ALA A 232 7.77 -10.33 7.14
C ALA A 232 7.97 -11.26 5.94
N VAL A 233 7.13 -11.07 4.93
CA VAL A 233 7.17 -11.77 3.65
C VAL A 233 7.06 -10.72 2.54
N ASP A 234 8.01 -10.72 1.60
CA ASP A 234 7.96 -9.84 0.43
C ASP A 234 6.83 -10.26 -0.54
N GLU A 235 6.54 -9.42 -1.54
CA GLU A 235 5.58 -9.74 -2.60
C GLU A 235 5.91 -11.11 -3.25
N MET A 236 4.92 -12.00 -3.25
CA MET A 236 5.01 -13.32 -3.88
C MET A 236 4.18 -13.34 -5.17
N ARG A 237 4.82 -13.63 -6.31
CA ARG A 237 4.12 -13.75 -7.60
C ARG A 237 4.18 -15.17 -8.15
N PHE A 238 3.02 -15.73 -8.48
CA PHE A 238 2.90 -17.02 -9.14
C PHE A 238 2.97 -16.83 -10.66
N ARG A 239 3.97 -17.44 -11.29
CA ARG A 239 4.26 -17.33 -12.74
C ARG A 239 3.50 -18.33 -13.58
N GLY A 240 3.09 -19.45 -12.99
CA GLY A 240 2.39 -20.51 -13.68
C GLY A 240 1.65 -21.44 -12.72
N PRO A 241 0.70 -22.23 -13.25
CA PRO A 241 -0.06 -23.18 -12.46
C PRO A 241 0.80 -24.38 -12.05
N ILE A 242 0.50 -24.93 -10.87
CA ILE A 242 0.97 -26.24 -10.43
C ILE A 242 -0.24 -27.18 -10.43
N LYS A 243 -0.10 -28.37 -11.02
CA LYS A 243 -1.20 -29.34 -11.12
C LYS A 243 -1.02 -30.50 -10.15
N VAL A 244 -2.13 -31.16 -9.81
CA VAL A 244 -2.08 -32.42 -9.04
C VAL A 244 -1.18 -33.43 -9.77
N GLY A 245 -0.29 -34.07 -9.02
CA GLY A 245 0.73 -34.98 -9.55
C GLY A 245 2.08 -34.32 -9.90
N ASP A 246 2.15 -32.98 -9.96
CA ASP A 246 3.44 -32.28 -10.06
C ASP A 246 4.28 -32.51 -8.78
N ARG A 247 5.61 -32.46 -8.94
CA ARG A 247 6.56 -32.33 -7.83
C ARG A 247 6.99 -30.88 -7.74
N VAL A 248 6.89 -30.32 -6.55
CA VAL A 248 7.31 -28.95 -6.27
C VAL A 248 8.65 -29.02 -5.55
N VAL A 249 9.70 -28.52 -6.21
CA VAL A 249 11.06 -28.41 -5.68
C VAL A 249 11.24 -27.01 -5.11
N ILE A 250 11.55 -26.94 -3.82
CA ILE A 250 11.72 -25.69 -3.09
C ILE A 250 13.18 -25.61 -2.68
N LYS A 251 13.92 -24.72 -3.32
CA LYS A 251 15.34 -24.45 -3.03
C LYS A 251 15.44 -23.17 -2.22
N THR A 252 16.02 -23.24 -1.04
CA THR A 252 16.15 -22.10 -0.12
C THR A 252 17.59 -21.89 0.31
N MET A 253 17.94 -20.64 0.58
CA MET A 253 19.25 -20.24 1.10
C MET A 253 19.14 -18.90 1.82
N VAL A 254 19.97 -18.65 2.84
CA VAL A 254 20.11 -17.30 3.39
C VAL A 254 20.78 -16.42 2.34
N ASN A 255 20.12 -15.33 1.93
CA ASN A 255 20.64 -14.41 0.93
C ASN A 255 21.57 -13.37 1.56
N ASN A 256 21.19 -12.85 2.73
CA ASN A 256 22.00 -11.91 3.49
C ASN A 256 21.53 -11.86 4.95
N THR A 257 22.40 -11.34 5.80
CA THR A 257 22.16 -11.10 7.22
C THR A 257 22.40 -9.64 7.53
N PHE A 258 21.46 -9.08 8.26
CA PHE A 258 21.52 -7.74 8.82
C PHE A 258 21.70 -7.87 10.33
N GLU A 259 21.83 -6.73 11.03
CA GLU A 259 22.20 -6.75 12.45
C GLU A 259 21.28 -7.62 13.30
N GLN A 260 19.96 -7.51 13.14
CA GLN A 260 18.96 -8.24 13.95
C GLN A 260 18.05 -9.17 13.15
N HIS A 261 18.21 -9.25 11.83
CA HIS A 261 17.34 -10.04 10.97
C HIS A 261 18.09 -10.61 9.77
N MET A 262 17.56 -11.66 9.18
CA MET A 262 18.11 -12.30 7.98
C MET A 262 17.04 -12.39 6.90
N GLU A 263 17.47 -12.34 5.65
CA GLU A 263 16.61 -12.63 4.51
C GLU A 263 16.91 -14.04 3.98
N VAL A 264 15.87 -14.88 3.91
CA VAL A 264 15.93 -16.19 3.27
C VAL A 264 15.25 -16.12 1.92
N GLY A 265 16.02 -16.41 0.87
CA GLY A 265 15.52 -16.52 -0.50
C GLY A 265 15.01 -17.93 -0.78
N CYS A 266 13.95 -18.00 -1.58
CA CYS A 266 13.34 -19.24 -2.05
C CYS A 266 13.14 -19.18 -3.56
N ARG A 267 13.43 -20.30 -4.23
CA ARG A 267 13.04 -20.56 -5.61
C ARG A 267 12.21 -21.83 -5.66
N VAL A 268 10.98 -21.70 -6.15
CA VAL A 268 10.01 -22.78 -6.30
C VAL A 268 9.91 -23.18 -7.76
N GLU A 269 10.23 -24.44 -8.03
CA GLU A 269 10.15 -25.05 -9.35
C GLU A 269 9.13 -26.20 -9.30
N ALA A 270 8.43 -26.45 -10.40
CA ALA A 270 7.49 -27.56 -10.49
C ALA A 270 7.69 -28.36 -11.77
N TYR A 271 7.56 -29.67 -11.70
CA TYR A 271 7.64 -30.56 -12.86
C TYR A 271 6.67 -31.74 -12.74
N ALA A 272 6.16 -32.20 -13.88
CA ALA A 272 5.44 -33.46 -14.02
C ALA A 272 6.42 -34.60 -14.33
N ILE A 273 6.03 -35.87 -14.13
CA ILE A 273 6.88 -37.01 -14.55
C ILE A 273 7.13 -36.91 -16.06
N GLY A 274 8.41 -36.86 -16.45
CA GLY A 274 8.82 -36.73 -17.85
C GLY A 274 8.60 -35.33 -18.46
N GLY A 275 8.15 -34.36 -17.67
CA GLY A 275 8.01 -32.97 -18.09
C GLY A 275 9.24 -32.12 -17.75
N GLU A 276 9.29 -30.92 -18.32
CA GLU A 276 10.33 -29.93 -18.02
C GLU A 276 10.09 -29.23 -16.67
N LEU A 277 11.19 -28.72 -16.10
CA LEU A 277 11.19 -27.97 -14.86
C LEU A 277 10.71 -26.53 -15.10
N ARG A 278 9.64 -26.12 -14.42
CA ARG A 278 9.03 -24.79 -14.57
C ARG A 278 9.25 -23.94 -13.33
N HIS A 279 9.76 -22.71 -13.48
CA HIS A 279 9.86 -21.77 -12.37
C HIS A 279 8.49 -21.19 -12.03
N VAL A 280 7.96 -21.53 -10.85
CA VAL A 280 6.61 -21.13 -10.42
C VAL A 280 6.65 -19.83 -9.64
N ASN A 281 7.55 -19.72 -8.67
CA ASN A 281 7.59 -18.57 -7.77
C ASN A 281 9.02 -18.38 -7.24
N SER A 282 9.36 -17.13 -6.93
CA SER A 282 10.47 -16.80 -6.04
C SER A 282 9.91 -15.95 -4.92
N ALA A 283 10.39 -16.19 -3.70
CA ALA A 283 9.93 -15.54 -2.49
C ALA A 283 11.11 -15.18 -1.59
N PHE A 284 10.94 -14.12 -0.81
CA PHE A 284 11.93 -13.64 0.15
C PHE A 284 11.24 -13.44 1.50
N LEU A 285 11.76 -14.12 2.52
CA LEU A 285 11.18 -14.15 3.86
C LEU A 285 12.16 -13.58 4.87
N ILE A 286 11.67 -12.73 5.76
CA ILE A 286 12.49 -12.02 6.74
C ILE A 286 12.31 -12.64 8.11
N PHE A 287 13.41 -13.15 8.66
CA PHE A 287 13.43 -13.82 9.95
C PHE A 287 14.22 -13.03 10.98
N ILE A 288 13.77 -13.04 12.22
CA ILE A 288 14.55 -12.64 13.40
C ILE A 288 14.87 -13.88 14.23
N ALA A 289 15.99 -13.85 14.95
CA ALA A 289 16.34 -14.91 15.90
C ALA A 289 16.28 -14.34 17.32
N PRO A 290 15.16 -14.51 18.04
CA PRO A 290 15.07 -14.07 19.43
C PRO A 290 15.94 -14.93 20.35
N ASP A 291 16.49 -14.32 21.39
CA ASP A 291 17.14 -15.01 22.52
C ASP A 291 16.10 -15.65 23.46
N GLU A 292 16.56 -16.22 24.58
CA GLU A 292 15.70 -16.85 25.59
C GLU A 292 14.71 -15.86 26.25
N ASN A 293 15.00 -14.56 26.21
CA ASN A 293 14.16 -13.50 26.76
C ASN A 293 13.23 -12.87 25.69
N GLY A 294 13.27 -13.36 24.44
CA GLY A 294 12.49 -12.81 23.34
C GLY A 294 13.12 -11.59 22.65
N VAL A 295 14.35 -11.21 23.00
CA VAL A 295 15.04 -10.07 22.41
C VAL A 295 15.76 -10.51 21.13
N PRO A 296 15.64 -9.78 20.00
CA PRO A 296 16.37 -10.11 18.78
C PRO A 296 17.88 -10.16 19.00
N LYS A 297 18.50 -11.33 18.75
CA LYS A 297 19.94 -11.53 18.84
C LYS A 297 20.64 -10.92 17.62
N THR A 298 21.83 -10.35 17.83
CA THR A 298 22.70 -9.94 16.74
C THR A 298 23.16 -11.15 15.92
N LEU A 299 22.90 -11.12 14.61
CA LEU A 299 23.27 -12.21 13.71
C LEU A 299 24.71 -12.08 13.21
N ALA A 300 25.37 -13.22 12.99
CA ALA A 300 26.68 -13.23 12.36
C ALA A 300 26.56 -12.78 10.89
N PRO A 301 27.51 -12.00 10.37
CA PRO A 301 27.55 -11.67 8.94
C PRO A 301 27.66 -12.93 8.07
N LEU A 302 26.86 -13.01 7.00
CA LEU A 302 26.96 -14.05 6.00
C LEU A 302 28.16 -13.81 5.07
N GLY A 303 29.05 -14.79 4.96
CA GLY A 303 30.14 -14.77 3.98
C GLY A 303 29.63 -15.07 2.57
N ALA A 304 29.88 -14.18 1.61
CA ALA A 304 29.46 -14.34 0.21
C ALA A 304 30.65 -14.75 -0.69
N ASN A 305 31.04 -16.02 -0.61
CA ASN A 305 32.27 -16.52 -1.25
C ASN A 305 32.08 -16.94 -2.72
N THR A 306 30.84 -16.99 -3.21
CA THR A 306 30.51 -17.34 -4.61
C THR A 306 29.91 -16.14 -5.34
N GLU A 307 30.06 -16.08 -6.66
CA GLU A 307 29.45 -15.04 -7.49
C GLU A 307 27.91 -15.00 -7.33
N ASP A 308 27.27 -16.16 -7.27
CA ASP A 308 25.84 -16.26 -6.99
C ASP A 308 25.47 -15.78 -5.58
N GLY A 309 26.33 -16.02 -4.58
CA GLY A 309 26.18 -15.53 -3.22
C GLY A 309 26.28 -14.00 -3.13
N LYS A 310 27.27 -13.41 -3.80
CA LYS A 310 27.44 -11.95 -3.91
C LYS A 310 26.22 -11.31 -4.57
N ARG A 311 25.75 -11.85 -5.70
CA ARG A 311 24.54 -11.37 -6.39
C ARG A 311 23.33 -11.36 -5.46
N ARG A 312 23.10 -12.46 -4.72
CA ARG A 312 21.95 -12.57 -3.79
C ARG A 312 22.05 -11.57 -2.64
N ALA A 313 23.26 -11.33 -2.11
CA ALA A 313 23.48 -10.35 -1.05
C ALA A 313 23.19 -8.92 -1.53
N VAL A 314 23.65 -8.56 -2.74
CA VAL A 314 23.35 -7.26 -3.38
C VAL A 314 21.85 -7.07 -3.56
N GLU A 315 21.17 -8.06 -4.12
CA GLU A 315 19.72 -7.99 -4.31
C GLU A 315 18.96 -7.92 -2.97
N ALA A 316 19.45 -8.58 -1.92
CA ALA A 316 18.86 -8.52 -0.59
C ALA A 316 18.99 -7.13 0.03
N MET A 317 20.13 -6.45 -0.16
CA MET A 317 20.31 -5.05 0.26
C MET A 317 19.37 -4.11 -0.50
N ALA A 318 19.20 -4.31 -1.81
CA ALA A 318 18.24 -3.55 -2.60
C ALA A 318 16.79 -3.73 -2.09
N ARG A 319 16.41 -4.97 -1.73
CA ARG A 319 15.10 -5.27 -1.13
C ARG A 319 14.95 -4.65 0.26
N GLU A 320 15.95 -4.75 1.12
CA GLU A 320 15.92 -4.12 2.46
C GLU A 320 15.71 -2.61 2.35
N ARG A 321 16.41 -1.94 1.42
CA ARG A 321 16.24 -0.51 1.18
C ARG A 321 14.82 -0.16 0.73
N LEU A 322 14.23 -0.94 -0.17
CA LEU A 322 12.83 -0.75 -0.58
C LEU A 322 11.87 -0.93 0.60
N ARG A 323 12.11 -1.94 1.47
CA ARG A 323 11.31 -2.15 2.69
C ARG A 323 11.45 -0.97 3.65
N PHE A 324 12.67 -0.49 3.88
CA PHE A 324 12.91 0.67 4.74
C PHE A 324 12.21 1.92 4.20
N GLU A 325 12.36 2.23 2.90
CA GLU A 325 11.70 3.37 2.26
C GLU A 325 10.16 3.25 2.38
N ARG A 326 9.61 2.05 2.18
CA ARG A 326 8.18 1.75 2.38
C ARG A 326 7.73 1.93 3.82
N GLU A 327 8.50 1.43 4.77
CA GLU A 327 8.18 1.50 6.20
C GLU A 327 8.24 2.96 6.68
N GLN A 328 9.22 3.75 6.22
CA GLN A 328 9.26 5.19 6.50
C GLN A 328 8.00 5.90 5.99
N ILE A 329 7.50 5.53 4.81
CA ILE A 329 6.26 6.10 4.27
C ILE A 329 5.01 5.60 5.02
N ARG A 330 5.00 4.35 5.48
CA ARG A 330 3.92 3.81 6.33
C ARG A 330 3.91 4.48 7.70
N LYS A 331 5.08 4.76 8.28
CA LYS A 331 5.25 5.49 9.56
C LYS A 331 5.04 6.99 9.43
N SER A 332 5.28 7.58 8.25
CA SER A 332 5.03 9.00 7.95
C SER A 332 3.55 9.37 7.79
N VAL A 333 2.65 8.44 8.12
CA VAL A 333 1.23 8.70 8.38
C VAL A 333 1.02 9.40 9.75
N GLY A 334 2.10 9.66 10.50
CA GLY A 334 2.19 10.67 11.57
C GLY A 334 2.56 12.08 11.06
N PRO A 335 2.96 13.05 11.92
CA PRO A 335 3.23 14.46 11.58
C PRO A 335 4.46 14.74 10.72
N VAL A 336 4.72 13.96 9.68
CA VAL A 336 5.76 14.29 8.70
C VAL A 336 5.13 15.20 7.65
N ILE A 337 5.43 16.49 7.76
CA ILE A 337 4.79 17.55 6.99
C ILE A 337 5.27 17.54 5.52
N ALA A 338 6.56 17.28 5.27
CA ALA A 338 7.10 17.04 3.92
C ALA A 338 7.87 15.72 3.80
N ILE A 339 7.63 14.97 2.72
CA ILE A 339 8.32 13.69 2.44
C ILE A 339 9.44 13.91 1.41
N PRO A 340 10.66 13.35 1.60
CA PRO A 340 11.69 13.36 0.57
C PRO A 340 11.18 12.83 -0.78
N TRP A 341 11.25 13.65 -1.82
CA TRP A 341 10.91 13.21 -3.17
C TRP A 341 12.00 12.25 -3.68
N SER A 342 11.56 11.14 -4.25
CA SER A 342 12.43 10.24 -5.00
C SER A 342 11.64 9.63 -6.15
N PRO A 343 12.08 9.81 -7.41
CA PRO A 343 11.42 9.22 -8.57
C PRO A 343 11.23 7.70 -8.46
N ARG A 344 12.10 7.01 -7.69
CA ARG A 344 12.07 5.55 -7.51
C ARG A 344 10.87 5.05 -6.71
N ILE A 345 10.39 5.86 -5.78
CA ILE A 345 9.25 5.58 -4.90
C ILE A 345 8.05 6.49 -5.22
N SER A 346 8.10 7.18 -6.36
CA SER A 346 7.04 8.07 -6.85
C SER A 346 5.65 7.45 -6.72
N HIS A 347 5.45 6.22 -7.21
CA HIS A 347 4.19 5.48 -7.09
C HIS A 347 3.67 5.33 -5.66
N LEU A 348 4.57 5.11 -4.70
CA LEU A 348 4.20 4.94 -3.30
C LEU A 348 3.87 6.30 -2.66
N LEU A 349 4.59 7.36 -3.03
CA LEU A 349 4.27 8.72 -2.63
C LEU A 349 2.92 9.16 -3.20
N ASN A 350 2.66 8.88 -4.48
CA ASN A 350 1.39 9.15 -5.14
C ASN A 350 0.25 8.36 -4.50
N TYR A 351 0.46 7.06 -4.21
CA TYR A 351 -0.48 6.23 -3.47
C TYR A 351 -0.80 6.83 -2.11
N ASN A 352 0.23 7.16 -1.32
CA ASN A 352 0.05 7.69 0.02
C ASN A 352 -0.64 9.06 0.00
N ASN A 353 -0.35 9.90 -0.99
CA ASN A 353 -1.01 11.19 -1.19
C ASN A 353 -2.53 11.02 -1.39
N ILE A 354 -2.93 10.15 -2.31
CA ILE A 354 -4.35 9.82 -2.54
C ILE A 354 -4.97 9.15 -1.32
N GLU A 355 -4.29 8.17 -0.71
CA GLU A 355 -4.76 7.46 0.47
C GLU A 355 -5.04 8.40 1.64
N THR A 356 -4.14 9.35 1.87
CA THR A 356 -4.29 10.33 2.95
C THR A 356 -5.48 11.24 2.69
N LEU A 357 -5.63 11.75 1.46
CA LEU A 357 -6.78 12.59 1.10
C LEU A 357 -8.11 11.85 1.29
N VAL A 358 -8.17 10.61 0.81
CA VAL A 358 -9.39 9.80 0.90
C VAL A 358 -9.72 9.53 2.37
N LYS A 359 -8.74 9.13 3.20
CA LYS A 359 -8.92 8.96 4.66
C LYS A 359 -9.39 10.23 5.36
N LEU A 360 -8.89 11.41 4.95
CA LEU A 360 -9.36 12.69 5.48
C LEU A 360 -10.82 12.97 5.16
N TYR A 361 -11.30 12.51 4.00
CA TYR A 361 -12.71 12.64 3.61
C TYR A 361 -13.64 11.74 4.46
N GLU A 362 -13.14 10.61 4.97
CA GLU A 362 -13.90 9.70 5.83
C GLU A 362 -14.07 10.21 7.27
N LEU A 363 -13.38 11.29 7.64
CA LEU A 363 -13.50 11.87 8.96
C LEU A 363 -14.97 12.23 9.25
N THR A 364 -15.49 11.79 10.40
CA THR A 364 -16.84 12.12 10.89
C THR A 364 -16.81 13.35 11.83
N LYS A 365 -17.95 13.77 12.40
CA LYS A 365 -18.01 14.86 13.41
C LYS A 365 -17.45 16.21 12.93
N TRP A 366 -17.94 16.69 11.80
CA TRP A 366 -17.63 18.02 11.29
C TRP A 366 -18.56 19.06 11.93
N GLU A 367 -18.00 20.20 12.34
CA GLU A 367 -18.76 21.35 12.82
C GLU A 367 -18.94 22.35 11.67
N GLU A 368 -20.18 22.71 11.35
CA GLU A 368 -20.45 23.75 10.37
C GLU A 368 -20.13 25.12 10.98
N VAL A 369 -19.35 25.91 10.25
CA VAL A 369 -18.88 27.23 10.70
C VAL A 369 -19.57 28.34 9.94
N LEU A 370 -19.63 28.21 8.61
CA LEU A 370 -20.19 29.21 7.73
C LEU A 370 -20.95 28.53 6.58
N SER A 371 -22.14 29.02 6.27
CA SER A 371 -22.87 28.69 5.06
C SER A 371 -23.28 29.97 4.35
N SER A 372 -22.70 30.23 3.18
CA SER A 372 -22.95 31.45 2.43
C SER A 372 -22.80 31.21 0.94
N SER A 373 -23.81 31.63 0.17
CA SER A 373 -23.78 31.63 -1.30
C SER A 373 -23.43 30.29 -1.96
N GLY A 374 -23.95 29.17 -1.42
CA GLY A 374 -23.69 27.84 -1.97
C GLY A 374 -22.37 27.20 -1.56
N VAL A 375 -21.56 27.89 -0.72
CA VAL A 375 -20.34 27.36 -0.11
C VAL A 375 -20.61 27.12 1.38
N THR A 376 -20.34 25.89 1.84
CA THR A 376 -20.39 25.50 3.24
C THR A 376 -19.00 25.15 3.76
N VAL A 377 -18.59 25.80 4.84
CA VAL A 377 -17.29 25.60 5.49
C VAL A 377 -17.52 24.85 6.80
N PHE A 378 -16.78 23.77 6.97
CA PHE A 378 -16.77 22.94 8.15
C PHE A 378 -15.37 22.94 8.76
N LYS A 379 -15.31 22.83 10.08
CA LYS A 379 -14.08 22.59 10.82
C LYS A 379 -14.15 21.29 11.61
N ARG A 380 -12.98 20.74 11.91
CA ARG A 380 -12.82 19.66 12.88
C ARG A 380 -11.49 19.83 13.58
N ASP A 381 -11.56 19.96 14.89
CA ASP A 381 -10.38 19.91 15.75
C ASP A 381 -9.99 18.45 15.98
N THR A 382 -8.73 18.13 15.73
CA THR A 382 -8.09 16.87 16.12
C THR A 382 -6.94 17.17 17.05
N ASP A 383 -6.52 16.22 17.88
CA ASP A 383 -5.53 16.45 18.95
C ASP A 383 -4.22 17.12 18.48
N ASN A 384 -3.90 17.04 17.19
CA ASN A 384 -2.69 17.62 16.60
C ASN A 384 -2.91 18.57 15.40
N TYR A 385 -4.11 18.66 14.82
CA TYR A 385 -4.37 19.44 13.60
C TYR A 385 -5.77 20.04 13.55
N LEU A 386 -5.89 21.14 12.83
CA LEU A 386 -7.15 21.72 12.42
C LEU A 386 -7.47 21.28 11.00
N CYS A 387 -8.57 20.54 10.83
CA CYS A 387 -9.04 20.14 9.51
C CYS A 387 -10.15 21.09 9.07
N VAL A 388 -10.07 21.56 7.83
CA VAL A 388 -11.12 22.37 7.20
C VAL A 388 -11.64 21.67 5.97
N LYS A 389 -12.97 21.60 5.88
CA LYS A 389 -13.68 21.05 4.74
C LYS A 389 -14.59 22.11 4.15
N VAL A 390 -14.46 22.35 2.86
CA VAL A 390 -15.31 23.28 2.12
C VAL A 390 -16.08 22.48 1.09
N ILE A 391 -17.41 22.53 1.17
CA ILE A 391 -18.31 21.92 0.19
C ILE A 391 -18.92 23.02 -0.65
N PHE A 392 -18.87 22.83 -1.96
CA PHE A 392 -19.38 23.77 -2.94
C PHE A 392 -20.10 23.04 -4.07
N HIS A 393 -21.22 23.60 -4.53
CA HIS A 393 -22.04 23.03 -5.59
C HIS A 393 -21.99 23.88 -6.86
N LEU A 394 -21.77 23.23 -7.99
CA LEU A 394 -21.66 23.83 -9.31
C LEU A 394 -22.70 23.26 -10.26
N GLN A 395 -23.23 24.11 -11.14
CA GLN A 395 -24.10 23.71 -12.25
C GLN A 395 -23.27 23.31 -13.49
N VAL A 396 -22.32 22.39 -13.31
CA VAL A 396 -21.55 21.78 -14.41
C VAL A 396 -21.30 20.29 -14.20
N PRO A 397 -21.05 19.53 -15.30
CA PRO A 397 -20.60 18.14 -15.18
C PRO A 397 -19.27 18.01 -14.41
N PRO A 398 -19.12 17.03 -13.50
CA PRO A 398 -17.90 16.80 -12.72
C PRO A 398 -16.62 16.69 -13.56
N ALA A 399 -16.70 16.05 -14.72
CA ALA A 399 -15.57 15.88 -15.63
C ALA A 399 -15.04 17.23 -16.17
N LYS A 400 -15.91 18.23 -16.36
CA LYS A 400 -15.50 19.57 -16.80
C LYS A 400 -14.84 20.35 -15.67
N ALA A 401 -15.41 20.29 -14.46
CA ALA A 401 -14.80 20.88 -13.28
C ALA A 401 -13.40 20.29 -13.02
N PHE A 402 -13.27 18.96 -13.14
CA PHE A 402 -11.98 18.27 -13.04
C PHE A 402 -10.99 18.70 -14.12
N ALA A 403 -11.42 18.86 -15.38
CA ALA A 403 -10.52 19.27 -16.46
C ALA A 403 -9.86 20.63 -16.21
N LEU A 404 -10.61 21.61 -15.67
CA LEU A 404 -10.05 22.91 -15.29
C LEU A 404 -9.12 22.79 -14.07
N LEU A 405 -9.58 22.08 -13.03
CA LEU A 405 -8.83 21.94 -11.78
C LEU A 405 -7.59 21.04 -11.92
N LYS A 406 -7.54 20.17 -12.94
CA LYS A 406 -6.38 19.33 -13.26
C LYS A 406 -5.16 20.21 -13.60
N ASP A 407 -5.38 21.33 -14.28
CA ASP A 407 -4.31 22.21 -14.78
C ASP A 407 -3.89 23.24 -13.74
N GLU A 408 -2.77 22.95 -13.04
CA GLU A 408 -2.23 23.85 -12.02
C GLU A 408 -1.63 25.13 -12.63
N GLY A 409 -1.21 25.11 -13.89
CA GLY A 409 -0.73 26.32 -14.59
C GLY A 409 -1.80 27.40 -14.68
N ARG A 410 -3.06 26.98 -14.72
CA ARG A 410 -4.25 27.86 -14.78
C ARG A 410 -4.81 28.22 -13.41
N ARG A 411 -4.19 27.76 -12.32
CA ARG A 411 -4.67 28.01 -10.96
C ARG A 411 -4.85 29.49 -10.63
N LYS A 412 -3.99 30.36 -11.17
CA LYS A 412 -4.08 31.82 -10.99
C LYS A 412 -5.33 32.47 -11.58
N GLU A 413 -6.03 31.78 -12.48
CA GLU A 413 -7.25 32.31 -13.12
C GLU A 413 -8.45 32.34 -12.17
N TRP A 414 -8.43 31.48 -11.13
CA TRP A 414 -9.55 31.31 -10.21
C TRP A 414 -9.15 31.35 -8.73
N ASP A 415 -7.88 31.13 -8.41
CA ASP A 415 -7.34 31.20 -7.05
C ASP A 415 -6.60 32.53 -6.86
N PRO A 416 -7.08 33.42 -5.99
CA PRO A 416 -6.44 34.72 -5.77
C PRO A 416 -5.19 34.66 -4.88
N LEU A 417 -4.88 33.52 -4.25
CA LEU A 417 -3.70 33.40 -3.35
C LEU A 417 -2.36 33.24 -4.07
N PRO A 418 -2.24 32.40 -5.13
CA PRO A 418 -0.95 32.13 -5.73
C PRO A 418 -0.44 33.30 -6.57
N VAL A 419 0.72 33.84 -6.18
CA VAL A 419 1.48 34.83 -6.95
C VAL A 419 2.22 34.13 -8.08
N LYS A 420 2.74 32.92 -7.83
CA LYS A 420 3.54 32.13 -8.76
C LYS A 420 3.13 30.66 -8.69
N VAL A 421 3.01 30.02 -9.85
CA VAL A 421 2.76 28.58 -9.99
C VAL A 421 3.62 28.11 -11.15
N GLU A 422 4.49 27.14 -10.90
CA GLU A 422 5.39 26.53 -11.89
C GLU A 422 5.40 25.01 -11.72
N VAL A 423 5.29 24.27 -12.82
CA VAL A 423 5.51 22.82 -12.80
C VAL A 423 7.01 22.56 -12.72
N ALA A 424 7.46 22.02 -11.59
CA ALA A 424 8.86 21.74 -11.30
C ALA A 424 9.34 20.45 -11.97
N GLU A 425 8.53 19.39 -11.89
CA GLU A 425 8.84 18.07 -12.45
C GLU A 425 7.53 17.37 -12.84
N VAL A 426 7.47 16.81 -14.06
CA VAL A 426 6.37 15.93 -14.48
C VAL A 426 6.75 14.51 -14.09
N VAL A 427 5.95 13.88 -13.22
CA VAL A 427 6.22 12.52 -12.72
C VAL A 427 5.62 11.50 -13.69
N ASP A 428 4.33 11.65 -14.01
CA ASP A 428 3.61 10.88 -15.02
C ASP A 428 2.42 11.70 -15.58
N ASP A 429 1.53 11.08 -16.37
CA ASP A 429 0.39 11.76 -17.01
C ASP A 429 -0.66 12.34 -16.02
N ASP A 430 -0.64 11.86 -14.77
CA ASP A 430 -1.60 12.13 -13.71
C ASP A 430 -0.97 12.79 -12.46
N ASP A 431 0.35 12.72 -12.32
CA ASP A 431 1.11 13.15 -11.16
C ASP A 431 2.23 14.14 -11.56
N GLU A 432 2.33 15.28 -10.86
CA GLU A 432 3.38 16.27 -11.09
C GLU A 432 3.80 16.95 -9.78
N ILE A 433 4.99 17.54 -9.77
CA ILE A 433 5.46 18.39 -8.68
C ILE A 433 5.32 19.84 -9.09
N VAL A 434 4.62 20.62 -8.28
CA VAL A 434 4.36 22.03 -8.52
C VAL A 434 5.03 22.88 -7.45
N TYR A 435 5.71 23.92 -7.90
CA TYR A 435 6.22 25.00 -7.08
C TYR A 435 5.21 26.15 -7.02
N ILE A 436 4.73 26.48 -5.83
CA ILE A 436 3.72 27.53 -5.62
C ILE A 436 4.27 28.57 -4.66
N VAL A 437 4.10 29.85 -5.00
CA VAL A 437 4.39 30.99 -4.11
C VAL A 437 3.09 31.72 -3.80
N LEU A 438 2.82 31.93 -2.51
CA LEU A 438 1.66 32.66 -2.00
C LEU A 438 2.09 33.99 -1.38
N GLU A 439 1.18 34.98 -1.39
CA GLU A 439 1.34 36.14 -0.51
C GLU A 439 1.16 35.71 0.95
N SER A 440 2.16 36.00 1.78
CA SER A 440 2.12 35.61 3.18
C SER A 440 1.00 36.35 3.93
N GLN A 441 0.17 35.60 4.63
CA GLN A 441 -0.95 36.13 5.43
C GLN A 441 -0.55 36.45 6.88
N GLU A 442 0.73 36.28 7.25
CA GLU A 442 1.22 36.66 8.56
C GLU A 442 1.33 38.19 8.69
N ARG A 443 0.82 38.75 9.80
CA ARG A 443 0.72 40.21 10.02
C ARG A 443 2.07 40.96 9.93
N ASN A 444 3.19 40.27 10.12
CA ASN A 444 4.55 40.82 10.10
C ASN A 444 5.44 40.17 9.03
N ALA A 445 4.86 39.54 8.00
CA ALA A 445 5.64 38.88 6.97
C ALA A 445 6.50 39.87 6.19
N THR A 446 7.80 39.59 6.10
CA THR A 446 8.75 40.36 5.26
C THR A 446 9.02 39.69 3.92
N LYS A 447 8.53 38.45 3.74
CA LYS A 447 8.79 37.57 2.60
C LYS A 447 7.51 36.80 2.24
N PRO A 448 7.33 36.43 0.96
CA PRO A 448 6.26 35.53 0.54
C PRO A 448 6.53 34.08 1.00
N ASP A 449 5.48 33.27 1.03
CA ASP A 449 5.56 31.86 1.44
C ASP A 449 5.65 30.98 0.19
N ASP A 450 6.54 29.98 0.19
CA ASP A 450 6.69 29.03 -0.93
C ASP A 450 6.42 27.58 -0.51
N PHE A 451 5.93 26.80 -1.49
CA PHE A 451 5.53 25.40 -1.35
C PHE A 451 6.06 24.58 -2.51
N VAL A 452 6.49 23.35 -2.21
CA VAL A 452 6.77 22.31 -3.21
C VAL A 452 5.77 21.18 -2.96
N LEU A 453 4.81 21.01 -3.87
CA LEU A 453 3.68 20.11 -3.70
C LEU A 453 3.71 19.00 -4.75
N LEU A 454 3.62 17.76 -4.30
CA LEU A 454 3.22 16.64 -5.15
C LEU A 454 1.71 16.72 -5.37
N VAL A 455 1.31 16.82 -6.63
CA VAL A 455 -0.08 16.89 -7.06
C VAL A 455 -0.45 15.59 -7.75
N SER A 456 -1.35 14.83 -7.13
CA SER A 456 -1.80 13.53 -7.63
C SER A 456 -3.25 13.55 -8.04
N ARG A 457 -3.54 13.26 -9.32
CA ARG A 457 -4.90 13.34 -9.88
C ARG A 457 -5.41 11.97 -10.26
N ARG A 458 -6.69 11.66 -10.00
CA ARG A 458 -7.31 10.41 -10.45
C ARG A 458 -8.69 10.66 -11.03
N VAL A 459 -8.96 10.01 -12.16
CA VAL A 459 -10.28 9.94 -12.79
C VAL A 459 -11.03 8.75 -12.18
N PRO A 460 -12.30 8.91 -11.81
CA PRO A 460 -13.11 7.83 -11.26
C PRO A 460 -13.28 6.71 -12.28
N CYS A 461 -13.26 5.47 -11.81
CA CYS A 461 -13.46 4.30 -12.68
C CYS A 461 -14.94 3.90 -12.78
N ASP A 462 -15.77 4.36 -11.84
CA ASP A 462 -17.23 4.21 -11.82
C ASP A 462 -17.89 5.58 -11.56
N LYS A 463 -19.13 5.78 -12.01
CA LYS A 463 -19.89 7.04 -11.81
C LYS A 463 -20.13 7.39 -10.33
N ARG A 464 -19.99 6.41 -9.43
CA ARG A 464 -20.17 6.56 -7.98
C ARG A 464 -18.90 6.98 -7.24
N ASP A 465 -17.76 6.98 -7.94
CA ASP A 465 -16.47 7.42 -7.43
C ASP A 465 -16.28 8.92 -7.63
N TYR A 466 -15.25 9.45 -6.97
CA TYR A 466 -14.86 10.85 -7.04
C TYR A 466 -13.71 11.02 -8.03
N PHE A 467 -13.70 12.13 -8.77
CA PHE A 467 -12.44 12.64 -9.27
C PHE A 467 -11.65 13.18 -8.08
N THR A 468 -10.38 12.81 -7.97
CA THR A 468 -9.54 13.21 -6.84
C THR A 468 -8.36 14.03 -7.33
N ILE A 469 -8.05 15.10 -6.60
CA ILE A 469 -6.82 15.87 -6.74
C ILE A 469 -6.22 16.01 -5.35
N ALA A 470 -5.10 15.35 -5.07
CA ALA A 470 -4.43 15.38 -3.78
C ALA A 470 -3.14 16.18 -3.86
N TYR A 471 -2.88 16.98 -2.83
CA TYR A 471 -1.70 17.81 -2.66
C TYR A 471 -1.01 17.42 -1.37
N ARG A 472 0.31 17.24 -1.46
CA ARG A 472 1.16 17.00 -0.29
C ARG A 472 2.53 17.60 -0.48
N SER A 473 3.11 18.16 0.58
CA SER A 473 4.46 18.69 0.50
C SER A 473 5.52 17.60 0.32
N VAL A 474 6.48 17.88 -0.57
CA VAL A 474 7.63 17.02 -0.82
C VAL A 474 8.93 17.81 -0.80
N LEU A 475 10.01 17.19 -0.31
CA LEU A 475 11.34 17.77 -0.33
C LEU A 475 12.02 17.40 -1.64
N LEU A 476 12.08 18.36 -2.57
CA LEU A 476 12.73 18.21 -3.86
C LEU A 476 14.15 18.79 -3.81
N THR A 477 15.17 17.98 -4.07
CA THR A 477 16.58 18.39 -3.95
C THR A 477 16.99 19.47 -4.96
N THR A 478 16.29 19.56 -6.10
CA THR A 478 16.51 20.59 -7.12
C THR A 478 15.91 21.95 -6.73
N ILE A 479 14.97 21.98 -5.78
CA ILE A 479 14.32 23.20 -5.26
C ILE A 479 14.44 23.26 -3.73
N PRO A 480 15.66 23.47 -3.20
CA PRO A 480 15.86 23.62 -1.77
C PRO A 480 15.21 24.90 -1.24
N PRO A 481 14.97 25.01 0.09
CA PRO A 481 14.55 26.26 0.70
C PRO A 481 15.57 27.37 0.43
N VAL A 482 15.09 28.51 -0.05
CA VAL A 482 15.91 29.69 -0.38
C VAL A 482 15.58 30.85 0.57
N PRO A 483 16.55 31.71 0.91
CA PRO A 483 16.34 32.76 1.91
C PRO A 483 15.26 33.78 1.55
N ASP A 484 14.90 33.94 0.28
CA ASP A 484 13.93 34.94 -0.20
C ASP A 484 12.47 34.57 0.09
N TYR A 485 12.20 33.31 0.45
CA TYR A 485 10.87 32.78 0.69
C TYR A 485 10.81 32.07 2.06
N ASN A 486 9.63 32.06 2.67
CA ASN A 486 9.38 31.19 3.83
C ASN A 486 8.86 29.85 3.32
N ARG A 487 9.70 28.80 3.34
CA ARG A 487 9.26 27.45 2.99
C ARG A 487 8.24 26.97 4.00
N LYS A 488 7.00 26.85 3.57
CA LYS A 488 5.91 26.28 4.34
C LYS A 488 5.65 24.86 3.86
N GLU A 489 5.22 24.01 4.78
CA GLU A 489 4.94 22.61 4.48
C GLU A 489 3.46 22.27 4.76
N HIS A 490 2.88 21.51 3.84
CA HIS A 490 1.48 21.13 3.79
C HIS A 490 1.35 19.61 3.96
N LEU A 491 0.61 19.17 5.00
CA LEU A 491 0.43 17.74 5.29
C LEU A 491 -0.32 17.00 4.19
N CYS A 492 -1.58 17.38 3.98
CA CYS A 492 -2.44 16.79 2.97
C CYS A 492 -3.65 17.67 2.72
N SER A 493 -3.83 18.11 1.48
CA SER A 493 -5.04 18.78 1.03
C SER A 493 -5.51 18.19 -0.28
N GLY A 494 -6.73 18.50 -0.69
CA GLY A 494 -7.21 18.00 -1.96
C GLY A 494 -8.68 18.26 -2.19
N MET A 495 -9.10 17.88 -3.39
CA MET A 495 -10.46 18.04 -3.88
C MET A 495 -11.01 16.68 -4.28
N LEU A 496 -12.24 16.40 -3.83
CA LEU A 496 -13.06 15.32 -4.35
C LEU A 496 -14.22 15.94 -5.13
N ILE A 497 -14.39 15.53 -6.38
CA ILE A 497 -15.43 16.03 -7.28
C ILE A 497 -16.36 14.88 -7.64
N SER A 498 -17.67 15.05 -7.45
CA SER A 498 -18.69 14.02 -7.75
C SER A 498 -19.98 14.65 -8.27
N GLU A 499 -20.85 13.82 -8.84
CA GLU A 499 -22.22 14.21 -9.19
C GLU A 499 -23.00 14.57 -7.91
N THR A 500 -23.70 15.70 -7.92
CA THR A 500 -24.58 16.09 -6.81
C THR A 500 -25.89 15.31 -6.92
N ASP A 501 -26.22 14.49 -5.92
CA ASP A 501 -27.47 13.73 -5.85
C ASP A 501 -27.76 12.86 -7.11
N GLY A 502 -26.71 12.46 -7.84
CA GLY A 502 -26.81 11.69 -9.08
C GLY A 502 -27.20 12.49 -10.33
N ASP A 503 -27.18 13.83 -10.26
CA ASP A 503 -27.37 14.70 -11.44
C ASP A 503 -26.05 14.86 -12.21
N PRO A 504 -25.95 14.39 -13.47
CA PRO A 504 -24.73 14.47 -14.26
C PRO A 504 -24.37 15.90 -14.70
N HIS A 505 -25.28 16.86 -14.53
CA HIS A 505 -25.07 18.28 -14.86
C HIS A 505 -24.69 19.12 -13.64
N LYS A 506 -24.64 18.52 -12.44
CA LYS A 506 -24.34 19.22 -11.20
C LYS A 506 -23.17 18.53 -10.49
N ALA A 507 -22.14 19.31 -10.15
CA ALA A 507 -20.95 18.82 -9.48
C ALA A 507 -20.91 19.32 -8.03
N THR A 508 -20.60 18.42 -7.10
CA THR A 508 -20.18 18.77 -5.75
C THR A 508 -18.66 18.69 -5.68
N ILE A 509 -18.01 19.82 -5.38
CA ILE A 509 -16.59 19.88 -5.05
C ILE A 509 -16.48 19.90 -3.53
N THR A 510 -15.78 18.92 -2.97
CA THR A 510 -15.37 18.94 -1.57
C THR A 510 -13.87 19.14 -1.48
N TYR A 511 -13.46 20.32 -1.04
CA TYR A 511 -12.08 20.62 -0.73
C TYR A 511 -11.80 20.33 0.74
N ILE A 512 -10.77 19.56 1.03
CA ILE A 512 -10.32 19.29 2.41
C ILE A 512 -8.88 19.76 2.53
N ASN A 513 -8.59 20.46 3.62
CA ASN A 513 -7.26 20.86 4.00
C ASN A 513 -6.98 20.43 5.44
N GLN A 514 -5.94 19.62 5.62
CA GLN A 514 -5.36 19.38 6.92
C GLN A 514 -4.30 20.44 7.19
N THR A 515 -4.62 21.38 8.08
CA THR A 515 -3.83 22.58 8.33
C THR A 515 -2.88 22.37 9.50
N THR A 516 -1.61 22.75 9.32
CA THR A 516 -0.61 22.86 10.40
C THR A 516 -0.69 24.23 11.07
N ARG A 517 -0.11 24.40 12.27
CA ARG A 517 -0.08 25.70 12.96
C ARG A 517 0.48 26.84 12.11
N GLU A 518 1.44 26.55 11.24
CA GLU A 518 2.06 27.54 10.35
C GLU A 518 1.13 28.03 9.24
N LEU A 519 0.09 27.26 8.92
CA LEU A 519 -0.89 27.55 7.88
C LEU A 519 -2.23 28.01 8.44
N GLU A 520 -2.39 28.04 9.77
CA GLU A 520 -3.57 28.59 10.44
C GLU A 520 -3.93 30.01 9.96
N PRO A 521 -2.98 30.95 9.75
CA PRO A 521 -3.32 32.31 9.30
C PRO A 521 -4.11 32.36 7.97
N TYR A 522 -3.92 31.37 7.09
CA TYR A 522 -4.61 31.28 5.80
C TYR A 522 -6.07 30.84 5.92
N VAL A 523 -6.46 30.28 7.07
CA VAL A 523 -7.73 29.57 7.24
C VAL A 523 -8.55 30.15 8.39
N MET A 524 -7.89 30.65 9.44
CA MET A 524 -8.54 31.14 10.66
C MET A 524 -9.50 32.30 10.43
N GLY A 525 -9.19 33.21 9.48
CA GLY A 525 -10.10 34.33 9.17
C GLY A 525 -11.46 33.89 8.62
N ASP A 526 -11.50 32.78 7.89
CA ASP A 526 -12.78 32.21 7.42
C ASP A 526 -13.47 31.40 8.53
N LEU A 527 -12.69 30.80 9.44
CA LEU A 527 -13.22 30.00 10.54
C LEU A 527 -13.79 30.82 11.70
N ASP A 528 -13.26 32.01 11.95
CA ASP A 528 -13.80 32.96 12.93
C ASP A 528 -14.85 33.91 12.31
N GLY A 529 -15.07 33.81 11.00
CA GLY A 529 -16.04 34.61 10.24
C GLY A 529 -15.60 36.05 9.98
N SER A 530 -14.34 36.40 10.28
CA SER A 530 -13.78 37.73 10.01
C SER A 530 -13.54 37.99 8.52
N THR A 531 -13.35 36.94 7.73
CA THR A 531 -13.22 36.99 6.27
C THR A 531 -14.26 36.10 5.58
N LYS A 532 -14.39 36.27 4.26
CA LYS A 532 -15.20 35.41 3.36
C LYS A 532 -14.33 34.92 2.21
N PHE A 533 -13.08 34.64 2.50
CA PHE A 533 -12.04 34.34 1.54
C PHE A 533 -12.35 33.06 0.75
N PHE A 534 -12.69 31.93 1.42
CA PHE A 534 -13.12 30.70 0.71
C PHE A 534 -14.35 30.95 -0.17
N ALA A 535 -15.37 31.64 0.34
CA ALA A 535 -16.58 31.92 -0.42
C ALA A 535 -16.31 32.79 -1.66
N LYS A 536 -15.36 33.73 -1.59
CA LYS A 536 -14.93 34.55 -2.73
C LYS A 536 -14.16 33.71 -3.76
N ARG A 537 -13.18 32.93 -3.31
CA ARG A 537 -12.36 32.05 -4.15
C ARG A 537 -13.18 31.04 -4.94
N PHE A 538 -14.11 30.33 -4.29
CA PHE A 538 -14.94 29.33 -4.97
C PHE A 538 -15.99 29.97 -5.92
N LYS A 539 -16.41 31.22 -5.69
CA LYS A 539 -17.22 31.98 -6.67
C LYS A 539 -16.42 32.43 -7.89
N GLU A 540 -15.15 32.80 -7.71
CA GLU A 540 -14.25 33.10 -8.84
C GLU A 540 -14.02 31.84 -9.68
N LEU A 541 -13.85 30.69 -9.03
CA LEU A 541 -13.82 29.38 -9.69
C LEU A 541 -15.09 29.09 -10.48
N GLU A 542 -16.28 29.29 -9.89
CA GLU A 542 -17.56 29.14 -10.59
C GLU A 542 -17.62 30.02 -11.85
N THR A 543 -17.22 31.29 -11.71
CA THR A 543 -17.22 32.24 -12.83
C THR A 543 -16.24 31.82 -13.92
N CYS A 544 -15.07 31.29 -13.57
CA CYS A 544 -14.07 30.79 -14.51
C CYS A 544 -14.61 29.57 -15.28
N ILE A 545 -15.16 28.58 -14.56
CA ILE A 545 -15.73 27.37 -15.17
C ILE A 545 -16.89 27.71 -16.12
N LEU A 546 -17.79 28.61 -15.71
CA LEU A 546 -18.94 29.00 -16.53
C LEU A 546 -18.55 29.72 -17.83
N LYS A 547 -17.42 30.46 -17.86
CA LYS A 547 -16.91 31.11 -19.07
C LYS A 547 -16.42 30.11 -20.13
N GLU A 548 -16.01 28.93 -19.72
CA GLU A 548 -15.50 27.88 -20.62
C GLU A 548 -16.59 26.96 -21.18
N LEU A 549 -17.82 27.06 -20.67
CA LEU A 549 -18.93 26.31 -21.24
C LEU A 549 -19.29 26.90 -22.62
N PRO A 550 -19.40 26.07 -23.67
CA PRO A 550 -19.99 26.54 -24.92
C PRO A 550 -21.40 27.07 -24.61
N LYS A 551 -21.68 28.30 -25.06
CA LYS A 551 -22.96 28.98 -24.88
C LYS A 551 -24.11 28.24 -25.56
#